data_AF-A0A3C1X0A6-F1
#
_entry.id   AF-A0A3C1X0A6-F1
#
_cell.length_a   1.000
_cell.length_b   1.000
_cell.length_c   1.000
_cell.angle_alpha   90.00
_cell.angle_beta   90.00
_cell.angle_gamma   90.00
#
_symmetry.space_group_name_H-M   'P 1'
#
loop_
_entity.id
_entity.type
_entity.pdbx_description
1 polymer ?
#
loop_
_entity_poly.entity_id
_entity_poly.type
_entity_poly.pdbx_seq_one_letter_code
_entity_poly.pdbx_strand_id
1 'polypeptide(L)'
;MGNQLTNVVLVGPMGSGKTSVGRRLACVLKRDFFDSDFEIIARTGVAIDHIFDVEGEEGFRQRETQVLKDLCEIPNIVIATGGGIVIKEENRTLLKRDSFVVYLSSSIAQLVKRTANSKSRPLLE
;
A
#
# COMPACT_ATOMS: atom_id res chain seq x y z
N MET A 1 15.60 26.82 5.73
CA MET A 1 15.68 25.60 4.91
C MET A 1 14.38 24.84 5.14
N GLY A 2 13.42 25.02 4.24
CA GLY A 2 12.03 24.59 4.44
C GLY A 2 11.93 23.08 4.57
N ASN A 3 11.27 22.62 5.63
CA ASN A 3 11.00 21.22 5.86
C ASN A 3 10.15 20.72 4.69
N GLN A 4 10.75 20.03 3.72
CA GLN A 4 10.00 19.50 2.58
C GLN A 4 9.03 18.46 3.15
N LEU A 5 7.73 18.73 3.01
CA LEU A 5 6.65 17.93 3.57
C LEU A 5 6.50 16.64 2.75
N THR A 6 7.46 15.72 2.92
CA THR A 6 7.56 14.50 2.12
C THR A 6 6.78 13.37 2.77
N ASN A 7 5.90 12.71 2.00
CA ASN A 7 5.21 11.49 2.43
C ASN A 7 6.21 10.35 2.62
N VAL A 8 5.96 9.46 3.57
CA VAL A 8 6.74 8.23 3.71
C VAL A 8 5.90 7.06 3.21
N VAL A 9 6.39 6.36 2.19
CA VAL A 9 5.64 5.28 1.56
C VAL A 9 6.35 3.95 1.78
N LEU A 10 5.66 3.01 2.40
CA LEU A 10 6.17 1.67 2.68
C LEU A 10 5.72 0.73 1.57
N VAL A 11 6.69 0.16 0.85
CA VAL A 11 6.46 -0.83 -0.22
C VAL A 11 7.06 -2.19 0.14
N GLY A 12 6.58 -3.24 -0.51
CA GLY A 12 7.09 -4.60 -0.38
C GLY A 12 6.00 -5.66 -0.31
N PRO A 13 6.37 -6.95 -0.28
CA PRO A 13 5.43 -8.05 -0.42
C PRO A 13 4.41 -8.13 0.74
N MET A 14 3.29 -8.82 0.50
CA MET A 14 2.31 -9.10 1.56
C MET A 14 2.99 -9.84 2.73
N GLY A 15 2.69 -9.44 3.97
CA GLY A 15 3.33 -10.02 5.16
C GLY A 15 4.70 -9.42 5.53
N SER A 16 5.22 -8.45 4.76
CA SER A 16 6.46 -7.74 5.14
C SER A 16 6.30 -6.81 6.35
N GLY A 17 5.06 -6.56 6.81
CA GLY A 17 4.78 -5.79 8.01
C GLY A 17 4.49 -4.30 7.78
N LYS A 18 4.24 -3.88 6.53
CA LYS A 18 3.97 -2.47 6.14
C LYS A 18 2.95 -1.77 7.05
N THR A 19 1.78 -2.38 7.28
CA THR A 19 0.74 -1.79 8.14
C THR A 19 1.22 -1.64 9.60
N SER A 20 1.91 -2.65 10.13
CA SER A 20 2.41 -2.62 11.52
C SER A 20 3.53 -1.60 11.72
N VAL A 21 4.50 -1.56 10.81
CA VAL A 21 5.61 -0.60 10.82
C VAL A 21 5.08 0.81 10.55
N GLY A 22 4.19 0.97 9.57
CA GLY A 22 3.62 2.25 9.17
C GLY A 22 2.86 2.94 10.29
N ARG A 23 1.98 2.21 11.01
CA ARG A 23 1.27 2.78 12.17
C ARG A 23 2.22 3.27 13.26
N ARG A 24 3.27 2.51 13.57
CA ARG A 24 4.28 2.91 14.56
C ARG A 24 5.08 4.12 14.08
N LEU A 25 5.49 4.12 12.82
CA LEU A 25 6.24 5.22 12.22
C LEU A 25 5.41 6.51 12.21
N ALA A 26 4.14 6.43 11.82
CA ALA A 26 3.21 7.55 11.83
C ALA A 26 3.07 8.17 13.23
N CYS A 27 2.93 7.32 14.26
CA CYS A 27 2.90 7.76 15.66
C CYS A 27 4.18 8.49 16.08
N VAL A 28 5.36 7.96 15.72
CA VAL A 28 6.66 8.59 16.04
C VAL A 28 6.82 9.93 15.31
N LEU A 29 6.39 10.00 14.05
CA LEU A 29 6.46 11.21 13.24
C LEU A 29 5.34 12.21 13.52
N LYS A 30 4.33 11.85 14.32
CA LYS A 30 3.08 12.60 14.55
C LYS A 30 2.37 12.95 13.23
N ARG A 31 2.20 11.92 12.39
CA ARG A 31 1.59 12.00 11.07
C ARG A 31 0.40 11.04 10.98
N ASP A 32 -0.50 11.30 10.06
CA ASP A 32 -1.58 10.36 9.78
C ASP A 32 -1.05 9.12 9.04
N PHE A 33 -1.74 8.00 9.24
CA PHE A 33 -1.42 6.73 8.63
C PHE A 33 -2.55 6.26 7.73
N PHE A 34 -2.20 5.88 6.50
CA PHE A 34 -3.12 5.30 5.53
C PHE A 34 -2.61 3.95 5.05
N ASP A 35 -3.53 3.01 4.83
CA ASP A 35 -3.27 1.71 4.21
C ASP A 35 -4.06 1.64 2.89
N SER A 36 -3.38 1.57 1.75
CA SER A 36 -4.05 1.69 0.45
C SER A 36 -5.09 0.60 0.21
N ASP A 37 -4.86 -0.62 0.70
CA ASP A 37 -5.79 -1.73 0.55
C ASP A 37 -7.07 -1.47 1.37
N PHE A 38 -6.90 -0.91 2.58
CA PHE A 38 -8.03 -0.46 3.39
C PHE A 38 -8.81 0.68 2.72
N GLU A 39 -8.12 1.65 2.13
CA GLU A 39 -8.75 2.76 1.41
C GLU A 39 -9.53 2.31 0.18
N ILE A 40 -9.02 1.31 -0.56
CA ILE A 40 -9.77 0.68 -1.67
C ILE A 40 -11.08 0.08 -1.16
N ILE A 41 -11.04 -0.70 -0.07
CA ILE A 41 -12.23 -1.32 0.51
C ILE A 41 -13.21 -0.25 1.02
N ALA A 42 -12.71 0.77 1.72
CA ALA A 42 -13.53 1.84 2.27
C ALA A 42 -14.28 2.63 1.17
N ARG A 43 -13.64 2.86 0.02
CA ARG A 43 -14.24 3.61 -1.11
C ARG A 43 -15.17 2.76 -1.97
N THR A 44 -14.91 1.47 -2.08
CA THR A 44 -15.71 0.56 -2.92
C THR A 44 -16.86 -0.10 -2.16
N GLY A 45 -16.76 -0.21 -0.83
CA GLY A 45 -17.74 -0.88 0.01
C GLY A 45 -17.72 -2.41 -0.10
N VAL A 46 -16.75 -2.98 -0.83
CA VAL A 46 -16.62 -4.42 -1.07
C VAL A 46 -15.20 -4.91 -0.80
N ALA A 47 -15.07 -6.21 -0.53
CA ALA A 47 -13.76 -6.83 -0.32
C ALA A 47 -12.95 -6.84 -1.63
N ILE A 48 -11.61 -6.84 -1.50
CA ILE A 48 -10.70 -6.90 -2.65
C ILE A 48 -10.99 -8.15 -3.50
N ASP A 49 -11.23 -9.30 -2.87
CA ASP A 49 -11.54 -10.55 -3.58
C ASP A 49 -12.76 -10.37 -4.51
N HIS A 50 -13.79 -9.65 -4.07
CA HIS A 50 -14.97 -9.35 -4.89
C HIS A 50 -14.64 -8.42 -6.07
N ILE A 51 -13.72 -7.46 -5.88
CA ILE A 51 -13.25 -6.60 -6.97
C ILE A 51 -12.54 -7.44 -8.04
N PHE A 52 -11.70 -8.40 -7.61
CA PHE A 52 -11.06 -9.34 -8.54
C PHE A 52 -12.08 -10.22 -9.27
N ASP A 53 -13.09 -10.74 -8.57
CA ASP A 53 -14.13 -11.58 -9.18
C ASP A 53 -14.94 -10.83 -10.25
N VAL A 54 -15.24 -9.55 -10.02
CA VAL A 54 -16.13 -8.75 -10.88
C VAL A 54 -15.37 -8.01 -11.97
N GLU A 55 -14.20 -7.44 -11.65
CA GLU A 55 -13.47 -6.51 -12.50
C GLU A 55 -12.11 -7.06 -12.97
N GLY A 56 -11.72 -8.23 -12.46
CA GLY A 56 -10.40 -8.81 -12.70
C GLY A 56 -9.26 -8.01 -12.07
N GLU A 57 -8.03 -8.50 -12.27
CA GLU A 57 -6.84 -7.81 -11.77
C GLU A 57 -6.72 -6.40 -12.35
N GLU A 58 -7.05 -6.20 -13.63
CA GLU A 58 -6.88 -4.88 -14.26
C GLU A 58 -7.78 -3.83 -13.61
N GLY A 59 -9.04 -4.16 -13.31
CA GLY A 59 -9.94 -3.27 -12.57
C GLY A 59 -9.43 -2.95 -11.16
N PHE A 60 -8.96 -3.97 -10.43
CA PHE A 60 -8.31 -3.75 -9.13
C PHE A 60 -7.10 -2.81 -9.26
N ARG A 61 -6.23 -3.01 -10.25
CA ARG A 61 -5.03 -2.18 -10.47
C ARG A 61 -5.39 -0.75 -10.81
N GLN A 62 -6.48 -0.50 -11.55
CA GLN A 62 -6.95 0.86 -11.81
C GLN A 62 -7.38 1.56 -10.51
N ARG A 63 -8.10 0.86 -9.63
CA ARG A 63 -8.48 1.37 -8.30
C ARG A 63 -7.26 1.61 -7.41
N GLU A 64 -6.30 0.69 -7.43
CA GLU A 64 -5.03 0.80 -6.71
C GLU A 64 -4.27 2.08 -7.13
N THR A 65 -4.14 2.33 -8.43
CA THR A 65 -3.55 3.56 -8.98
C THR A 65 -4.32 4.81 -8.56
N GLN A 66 -5.65 4.79 -8.64
CA GLN A 66 -6.47 5.95 -8.26
C GLN A 66 -6.34 6.29 -6.77
N VAL A 67 -6.37 5.29 -5.89
CA VAL A 67 -6.18 5.49 -4.45
C VAL A 67 -4.79 6.02 -4.15
N LEU A 68 -3.74 5.50 -4.81
CA LEU A 68 -2.39 6.02 -4.64
C LEU A 68 -2.27 7.49 -5.03
N LYS A 69 -2.87 7.90 -6.16
CA LYS A 69 -2.90 9.31 -6.60
C LYS A 69 -3.49 10.19 -5.50
N ASP A 70 -4.67 9.82 -5.01
CA ASP A 70 -5.38 10.64 -4.02
C ASP A 70 -4.63 10.72 -2.68
N LEU A 71 -3.96 9.63 -2.26
CA LEU A 71 -3.13 9.65 -1.05
C LEU A 71 -1.86 10.47 -1.25
N CYS A 72 -1.25 10.46 -2.44
CA CYS A 72 -0.08 11.27 -2.74
C CYS A 72 -0.33 12.78 -2.67
N GLU A 73 -1.58 13.22 -2.83
CA GLU A 73 -1.97 14.63 -2.70
C GLU A 73 -2.14 15.08 -1.23
N ILE A 74 -2.20 14.15 -0.27
CA ILE A 74 -2.24 14.48 1.16
C ILE A 74 -0.80 14.67 1.66
N PRO A 75 -0.42 15.86 2.19
CA PRO A 75 0.95 16.11 2.62
C PRO A 75 1.23 15.53 4.03
N ASN A 76 2.48 15.11 4.26
CA ASN A 76 2.98 14.62 5.55
C ASN A 76 2.27 13.39 6.12
N ILE A 77 1.99 12.39 5.28
CA ILE A 77 1.41 11.14 5.76
C ILE A 77 2.38 9.98 5.64
N VAL A 78 2.06 8.89 6.34
CA VAL A 78 2.69 7.59 6.16
C VAL A 78 1.72 6.67 5.45
N ILE A 79 2.15 6.10 4.33
CA ILE A 79 1.33 5.23 3.49
C ILE A 79 1.90 3.81 3.54
N ALA A 80 1.10 2.83 3.93
CA ALA A 80 1.36 1.42 3.61
C ALA A 80 0.63 1.06 2.32
N THR A 81 1.33 0.48 1.36
CA THR A 81 0.75 0.12 0.06
C THR A 81 0.35 -1.36 -0.01
N GLY A 82 -0.48 -1.70 -0.99
CA GLY A 82 -0.62 -3.07 -1.48
C GLY A 82 0.70 -3.65 -1.97
N GLY A 83 0.83 -4.97 -1.96
CA GLY A 83 2.07 -5.65 -2.34
C GLY A 83 2.44 -5.50 -3.82
N GLY A 84 1.43 -5.31 -4.68
CA GLY A 84 1.59 -5.15 -6.12
C GLY A 84 1.67 -3.71 -6.61
N ILE A 85 1.68 -2.71 -5.70
CA ILE A 85 1.63 -1.29 -6.07
C ILE A 85 2.69 -0.89 -7.11
N VAL A 86 3.85 -1.55 -7.07
CA VAL A 86 5.01 -1.25 -7.90
C VAL A 86 4.95 -1.87 -9.30
N ILE A 87 3.94 -2.69 -9.61
CA ILE A 87 3.80 -3.41 -10.89
C ILE A 87 3.53 -2.40 -12.02
N LYS A 88 2.56 -1.50 -11.85
CA LYS A 88 2.26 -0.46 -12.84
C LYS A 88 3.36 0.62 -12.84
N GLU A 89 3.82 0.99 -14.03
CA GLU A 89 4.85 2.02 -14.20
C GLU A 89 4.39 3.39 -13.69
N GLU A 90 3.14 3.75 -13.96
CA GLU A 90 2.52 4.98 -13.46
C GLU A 90 2.65 5.12 -11.94
N ASN A 91 2.39 4.03 -11.20
CA ASN A 91 2.52 4.03 -9.75
C ASN A 91 3.97 4.28 -9.31
N ARG A 92 4.96 3.70 -10.02
CA ARG A 92 6.38 3.98 -9.74
C ARG A 92 6.74 5.43 -9.98
N THR A 93 6.15 6.09 -10.98
CA THR A 93 6.34 7.52 -11.24
C THR A 93 5.74 8.36 -10.12
N LEU A 94 4.52 8.05 -9.67
CA LEU A 94 3.86 8.73 -8.54
C LEU A 94 4.69 8.61 -7.26
N LEU A 95 5.15 7.40 -6.94
CA LEU A 95 5.96 7.12 -5.76
C LEU A 95 7.30 7.87 -5.74
N LYS A 96 7.86 8.23 -6.90
CA LYS A 96 9.15 8.93 -7.00
C LYS A 96 9.03 10.46 -6.91
N ARG A 97 7.84 11.03 -7.14
CA ARG A 97 7.68 12.48 -7.29
C ARG A 97 7.86 13.23 -5.98
N ASP A 98 7.10 12.86 -4.95
CA ASP A 98 6.98 13.62 -3.69
C ASP A 98 7.00 12.72 -2.44
N SER A 99 7.72 11.60 -2.50
CA SER A 99 7.71 10.60 -1.43
C SER A 99 9.07 10.01 -1.13
N PHE A 100 9.30 9.73 0.15
CA PHE A 100 10.40 8.90 0.62
C PHE A 100 9.93 7.44 0.65
N VAL A 101 10.39 6.65 -0.31
CA VAL A 101 9.95 5.27 -0.49
C VAL A 101 10.86 4.32 0.28
N VAL A 102 10.28 3.54 1.19
CA VAL A 102 10.97 2.55 2.02
C VAL A 102 10.52 1.15 1.63
N TYR A 103 11.45 0.34 1.15
CA TYR A 103 11.21 -1.07 0.92
C TYR A 103 11.40 -1.88 2.20
N LEU A 104 10.33 -2.50 2.70
CA LEU A 104 10.40 -3.44 3.82
C LEU A 104 10.72 -4.84 3.31
N SER A 105 11.99 -5.20 3.40
CA SER A 105 12.48 -6.54 3.08
C SER A 105 12.14 -7.55 4.19
N SER A 106 11.78 -8.77 3.80
CA SER A 106 11.55 -9.90 4.69
C SER A 106 11.89 -11.20 3.95
N SER A 107 12.35 -12.23 4.66
CA SER A 107 12.67 -13.50 4.01
C SER A 107 11.43 -14.23 3.53
N ILE A 108 11.54 -15.02 2.46
CA ILE A 108 10.41 -15.82 1.93
C ILE A 108 9.78 -16.68 3.03
N ALA A 109 10.60 -17.34 3.86
CA ALA A 109 10.11 -18.13 4.99
C ALA A 109 9.26 -17.32 5.97
N GLN A 110 9.64 -16.07 6.27
CA GLN A 110 8.85 -15.17 7.10
C GLN A 110 7.55 -14.73 6.42
N LEU A 111 7.61 -14.41 5.13
CA LEU A 111 6.44 -14.03 4.33
C LEU A 111 5.42 -15.16 4.30
N VAL A 112 5.84 -16.39 4.00
CA VAL A 112 4.99 -17.60 4.00
C VAL A 112 4.37 -17.81 5.38
N LYS A 113 5.17 -17.79 6.46
CA LYS A 113 4.68 -17.98 7.83
C LYS A 113 3.62 -16.94 8.23
N ARG A 114 3.84 -15.67 7.89
CA ARG A 114 2.93 -14.56 8.24
C ARG A 114 1.67 -14.53 7.39
N THR A 115 1.77 -14.99 6.15
CA THR A 115 0.63 -15.00 5.23
C THR A 115 -0.21 -16.25 5.36
N ALA A 116 0.33 -17.37 5.88
CA ALA A 116 -0.29 -18.69 5.98
C ALA A 116 -1.77 -18.71 6.41
N ASN A 117 -2.18 -17.85 7.34
CA ASN A 117 -3.56 -17.81 7.86
C ASN A 117 -4.45 -16.71 7.23
N SER A 118 -3.93 -15.94 6.27
CA SER A 118 -4.71 -14.92 5.55
C SER A 118 -5.65 -15.58 4.54
N LYS A 119 -6.96 -15.29 4.67
CA LYS A 119 -8.05 -15.80 3.81
C LYS A 119 -8.28 -14.99 2.53
N SER A 120 -7.77 -13.77 2.42
CA SER A 120 -7.90 -12.93 1.21
C SER A 120 -6.60 -13.00 0.44
N ARG A 121 -6.59 -13.80 -0.64
CA ARG A 121 -5.42 -13.98 -1.52
C ARG A 121 -5.80 -14.21 -3.00
N PRO A 122 -6.48 -13.25 -3.64
CA PRO A 122 -6.94 -13.42 -5.02
C PRO A 122 -5.77 -13.54 -6.04
N LEU A 123 -4.53 -13.21 -5.65
CA LEU A 123 -3.33 -13.31 -6.49
C LEU A 123 -2.50 -14.60 -6.27
N LEU A 124 -2.91 -15.50 -5.37
CA LEU A 124 -2.18 -16.74 -5.06
C LEU A 124 -3.01 -18.00 -5.33
N GLU A 125 -4.18 -17.85 -5.95
CA GLU A 125 -5.05 -18.94 -6.41
C GLU A 125 -4.96 -19.10 -7.93
#